data_AF-A0A0C9W7Q0-F1
#
_entry.id   AF-A0A0C9W7Q0-F1
#
_cell.length_a   1.000
_cell.length_b   1.000
_cell.length_c   1.000
_cell.angle_alpha   90.00
_cell.angle_beta   90.00
_cell.angle_gamma   90.00
#
_symmetry.space_group_name_H-M   'P 1'
#
loop_
_entity.id
_entity.type
_entity.pdbx_description
1 polymer ?
#
loop_
_entity_poly.entity_id
_entity_poly.type
_entity_poly.pdbx_seq_one_letter_code
_entity_poly.pdbx_strand_id
1 'polypeptide(L)'
;MPFLDDQNYLYPRDARTQLTPNDTQRTTLIVAGCYVVAIAVLWHVPILSWIIYPFKLLTVGFHEMSHAIAGILTCATIHSVELDPDEGGETRMSGGIPWITLPAGYLGSSLIGACLIACGFDTNASKVACLALAGFFLFTLWWARRNVLTWALILGMSGLIVLFWFVAGGVALRYFILFIGVMSDLYVIWDVVDDTIARKVNNSDASAFARICGCFPSQVWGVIWLIIAFMFFAAGVIVGLVAFKESASEQKEQAAHFLPVPGSSAAMPGASVPTFLLVAVTSLVWKLLA
;
A
#
# COMPACT_ATOMS: atom_id res chain seq x y z
N MET A 1 38.59 -29.75 -35.67
CA MET A 1 37.77 -29.52 -34.47
C MET A 1 37.17 -28.13 -34.60
N PRO A 2 35.83 -27.96 -34.60
CA PRO A 2 35.25 -26.63 -34.51
C PRO A 2 35.41 -26.14 -33.07
N PHE A 3 36.00 -24.96 -32.92
CA PHE A 3 36.01 -24.19 -31.68
C PHE A 3 34.57 -23.77 -31.36
N LEU A 4 34.07 -24.17 -30.19
CA LEU A 4 32.85 -23.60 -29.61
C LEU A 4 33.27 -22.33 -28.88
N ASP A 5 33.23 -21.19 -29.58
CA ASP A 5 33.47 -19.87 -28.98
C ASP A 5 32.15 -19.18 -28.64
N ASP A 6 32.03 -18.85 -27.36
CA ASP A 6 31.29 -17.73 -26.74
C ASP A 6 29.90 -17.35 -27.26
N GLN A 7 28.84 -17.77 -26.56
CA GLN A 7 27.59 -16.97 -26.42
C GLN A 7 26.91 -17.10 -25.05
N ASN A 8 27.66 -17.12 -23.96
CA ASN A 8 27.13 -16.80 -22.62
C ASN A 8 27.73 -15.48 -22.14
N TYR A 9 27.38 -14.38 -22.83
CA TYR A 9 27.60 -13.03 -22.28
C TYR A 9 26.70 -12.86 -21.06
N LEU A 10 27.19 -13.31 -19.90
CA LEU A 10 26.72 -12.82 -18.61
C LEU A 10 27.09 -11.34 -18.57
N TYR A 11 26.20 -10.46 -19.07
CA TYR A 11 26.34 -9.03 -18.85
C TYR A 11 26.45 -8.82 -17.34
N PRO A 12 27.61 -8.38 -16.81
CA PRO A 12 27.67 -8.02 -15.41
C PRO A 12 26.68 -6.87 -15.25
N ARG A 13 25.58 -7.14 -14.54
CA ARG A 13 24.63 -6.10 -14.14
C ARG A 13 25.40 -5.15 -13.22
N ASP A 14 25.94 -4.08 -13.78
CA ASP A 14 26.61 -3.06 -12.99
C ASP A 14 25.57 -2.40 -12.09
N ALA A 15 25.64 -2.67 -10.79
CA ALA A 15 24.73 -2.12 -9.79
C ALA A 15 24.66 -0.58 -9.90
N ARG A 16 25.76 0.08 -10.30
CA ARG A 16 25.77 1.53 -10.48
C ARG A 16 24.83 1.96 -11.61
N THR A 17 24.86 1.30 -12.77
CA THR A 17 23.95 1.63 -13.87
C THR A 17 22.49 1.33 -13.53
N GLN A 18 22.21 0.25 -12.80
CA GLN A 18 20.85 -0.10 -12.39
C GLN A 18 20.27 0.85 -11.35
N LEU A 19 21.08 1.32 -10.40
CA LEU A 19 20.65 2.23 -9.34
C LEU A 19 20.66 3.70 -9.74
N THR A 20 21.35 4.07 -10.83
CA THR A 20 21.34 5.45 -11.32
C THR A 20 19.96 5.78 -11.92
N PRO A 21 19.24 6.78 -11.39
CA PRO A 21 17.93 7.14 -11.88
C PRO A 21 18.01 7.85 -13.25
N ASN A 22 17.10 7.52 -14.16
CA ASN A 22 16.85 8.33 -15.36
C ASN A 22 16.01 9.59 -15.01
N ASP A 23 15.72 10.45 -15.98
CA ASP A 23 14.97 11.70 -15.74
C ASP A 23 13.54 11.48 -15.21
N THR A 24 12.85 10.43 -15.67
CA THR A 24 11.53 10.05 -15.18
C THR A 24 11.59 9.61 -13.72
N GLN A 25 12.51 8.69 -13.40
CA GLN A 25 12.72 8.17 -12.05
C GLN A 25 13.16 9.29 -11.10
N ARG A 26 14.02 10.20 -11.57
CA ARG A 26 14.43 11.40 -10.82
C ARG A 26 13.24 12.26 -10.46
N THR A 27 12.30 12.46 -11.40
CA THR A 27 11.05 13.18 -11.13
C THR A 27 10.21 12.45 -10.08
N THR A 28 10.03 11.14 -10.20
CA THR A 28 9.32 10.32 -9.20
C THR A 28 9.95 10.41 -7.81
N LEU A 29 11.28 10.35 -7.72
CA LEU A 29 12.03 10.50 -6.46
C LEU A 29 11.85 11.89 -5.83
N ILE A 30 11.90 12.96 -6.64
CA ILE A 30 11.65 14.33 -6.19
C ILE A 30 10.23 14.44 -5.64
N VAL A 31 9.23 13.90 -6.36
CA VAL A 31 7.83 13.90 -5.92
C VAL A 31 7.66 13.12 -4.62
N ALA A 32 8.27 11.94 -4.49
CA ALA A 32 8.25 11.16 -3.25
C ALA A 32 8.88 11.93 -2.08
N GLY A 33 10.03 12.60 -2.31
CA GLY A 33 10.66 13.46 -1.31
C GLY A 33 9.76 14.64 -0.89
N CYS A 34 9.10 15.28 -1.86
CA CYS A 34 8.09 16.31 -1.59
C CYS A 34 6.91 15.76 -0.78
N TYR A 35 6.43 14.55 -1.06
CA TYR A 35 5.39 13.91 -0.26
C TYR A 35 5.84 13.69 1.18
N VAL A 36 7.07 13.20 1.41
CA VAL A 36 7.59 13.01 2.77
C VAL A 36 7.56 14.32 3.56
N VAL A 37 8.06 15.40 2.97
CA VAL A 37 8.06 16.73 3.62
C VAL A 37 6.64 17.25 3.83
N ALA A 38 5.78 17.16 2.80
CA ALA A 38 4.42 17.65 2.86
C ALA A 38 3.59 16.90 3.92
N ILE A 39 3.68 15.56 3.95
CA ILE A 39 2.99 14.73 4.94
C ILE A 39 3.47 15.10 6.34
N ALA A 40 4.79 15.21 6.57
CA ALA A 40 5.34 15.60 7.87
C ALA A 40 4.83 16.98 8.35
N VAL A 41 4.73 17.96 7.45
CA VAL A 41 4.18 19.29 7.78
C VAL A 41 2.68 19.21 8.08
N LEU A 42 1.90 18.55 7.20
CA LEU A 42 0.45 18.40 7.36
C LEU A 42 0.09 17.63 8.63
N TRP A 43 0.95 16.71 9.07
CA TRP A 43 0.76 15.92 10.27
C TRP A 43 0.77 16.76 11.56
N HIS A 44 1.68 17.74 11.64
CA HIS A 44 1.87 18.54 12.85
C HIS A 44 1.04 19.83 12.90
N VAL A 45 0.35 20.20 11.82
CA VAL A 45 -0.47 21.41 11.77
C VAL A 45 -1.96 21.05 12.02
N PRO A 46 -2.56 21.41 13.17
CA PRO A 46 -3.86 20.87 13.62
C PRO A 46 -5.06 21.10 12.70
N ILE A 47 -5.03 22.14 11.86
CA ILE A 47 -6.12 22.41 10.89
C ILE A 47 -5.87 21.67 9.58
N LEU A 48 -4.60 21.54 9.18
CA LEU A 48 -4.21 20.94 7.92
C LEU A 48 -4.17 19.41 8.02
N SER A 49 -4.03 18.84 9.22
CA SER A 49 -4.08 17.40 9.46
C SER A 49 -5.41 16.78 9.03
N TRP A 50 -6.51 17.54 9.07
CA TRP A 50 -7.83 17.12 8.57
C TRP A 50 -7.84 16.80 7.07
N ILE A 51 -6.93 17.40 6.29
CA ILE A 51 -6.80 17.11 4.85
C ILE A 51 -6.27 15.69 4.65
N ILE A 52 -5.32 15.26 5.50
CA ILE A 52 -4.68 13.95 5.38
C ILE A 52 -5.40 12.86 6.20
N TYR A 53 -6.33 13.24 7.06
CA TYR A 53 -7.13 12.35 7.89
C TYR A 53 -7.71 11.12 7.17
N PRO A 54 -8.39 11.23 6.01
CA PRO A 54 -8.89 10.02 5.34
C PRO A 54 -7.76 9.10 4.88
N PHE A 55 -6.59 9.64 4.53
CA PHE A 55 -5.43 8.81 4.16
C PHE A 55 -4.77 8.14 5.38
N LYS A 56 -4.78 8.81 6.54
CA LYS A 56 -4.37 8.18 7.81
C LYS A 56 -5.28 7.01 8.18
N LEU A 57 -6.59 7.17 8.08
CA LEU A 57 -7.51 6.05 8.32
C LEU A 57 -7.31 4.91 7.32
N LEU A 58 -6.96 5.23 6.06
CA LEU A 58 -6.64 4.21 5.07
C LEU A 58 -5.40 3.40 5.49
N THR A 59 -4.37 4.04 6.03
CA THR A 59 -3.15 3.37 6.48
C THR A 59 -3.39 2.52 7.74
N VAL A 60 -4.25 2.98 8.66
CA VAL A 60 -4.77 2.14 9.75
C VAL A 60 -5.51 0.92 9.19
N GLY A 61 -6.30 1.10 8.12
CA GLY A 61 -6.92 -0.02 7.41
C GLY A 61 -5.92 -1.05 6.88
N PHE A 62 -4.77 -0.61 6.35
CA PHE A 62 -3.67 -1.50 5.95
C PHE A 62 -3.07 -2.25 7.15
N HIS A 63 -2.92 -1.58 8.28
CA HIS A 63 -2.44 -2.16 9.53
C HIS A 63 -3.37 -3.28 10.02
N GLU A 64 -4.65 -2.97 10.21
CA GLU A 64 -5.64 -3.92 10.73
C GLU A 64 -5.85 -5.12 9.80
N MET A 65 -5.91 -4.89 8.50
CA MET A 65 -6.02 -6.00 7.55
C MET A 65 -4.78 -6.89 7.56
N SER A 66 -3.59 -6.34 7.85
CA SER A 66 -2.38 -7.15 7.94
C SER A 66 -2.43 -8.11 9.12
N HIS A 67 -3.00 -7.69 10.26
CA HIS A 67 -3.35 -8.59 11.36
C HIS A 67 -4.32 -9.68 10.91
N ALA A 68 -5.39 -9.32 10.21
CA ALA A 68 -6.41 -10.26 9.75
C ALA A 68 -5.82 -11.31 8.78
N ILE A 69 -5.02 -10.88 7.80
CA ILE A 69 -4.36 -11.76 6.83
C ILE A 69 -3.38 -12.70 7.54
N ALA A 70 -2.50 -12.17 8.40
CA ALA A 70 -1.56 -12.98 9.17
C ALA A 70 -2.30 -13.96 10.09
N GLY A 71 -3.43 -13.54 10.67
CA GLY A 71 -4.33 -14.39 11.44
C GLY A 71 -4.82 -15.57 10.60
N ILE A 72 -5.42 -15.32 9.44
CA ILE A 72 -5.93 -16.37 8.54
C ILE A 72 -4.80 -17.33 8.15
N LEU A 73 -3.63 -16.83 7.77
CA LEU A 73 -2.47 -17.65 7.40
C LEU A 73 -1.93 -18.49 8.56
N THR A 74 -2.21 -18.10 9.79
CA THR A 74 -1.85 -18.84 11.01
C THR A 74 -3.04 -19.57 11.63
N CYS A 75 -4.10 -19.79 10.85
CA CYS A 75 -5.33 -20.50 11.23
C CYS A 75 -6.17 -19.82 12.34
N ALA A 76 -6.09 -18.49 12.45
CA ALA A 76 -7.01 -17.71 13.27
C ALA A 76 -8.38 -17.54 12.59
N THR A 77 -9.42 -17.36 13.41
CA THR A 77 -10.74 -16.92 12.97
C THR A 77 -10.86 -15.42 13.19
N ILE A 78 -11.15 -14.66 12.13
CA ILE A 78 -11.35 -13.20 12.19
C ILE A 78 -12.83 -12.90 12.44
N HIS A 79 -13.13 -12.21 13.54
CA HIS A 79 -14.50 -11.89 13.96
C HIS A 79 -14.97 -10.54 13.41
N SER A 80 -14.12 -9.52 13.51
CA SER A 80 -14.39 -8.19 12.96
C SER A 80 -13.10 -7.39 12.80
N VAL A 81 -13.17 -6.40 11.90
CA VAL A 81 -12.16 -5.34 11.73
C VAL A 81 -12.91 -4.02 11.83
N GLU A 82 -12.46 -3.12 12.69
CA GLU A 82 -13.11 -1.82 12.92
C GLU A 82 -12.08 -0.69 12.85
N LEU A 83 -12.48 0.42 12.24
CA LEU A 83 -11.70 1.68 12.21
C LEU A 83 -12.37 2.70 13.13
N ASP A 84 -11.57 3.33 13.97
CA ASP A 84 -11.98 4.36 14.91
C ASP A 84 -11.75 5.76 14.32
N PRO A 85 -12.68 6.71 14.51
CA PRO A 85 -12.49 8.10 14.10
C PRO A 85 -11.23 8.75 14.68
N ASP A 86 -10.72 8.33 15.82
CA ASP A 86 -9.54 8.88 16.49
C ASP A 86 -8.22 8.28 15.95
N GLU A 87 -8.19 7.91 14.67
CA GLU A 87 -7.03 7.34 13.96
C GLU A 87 -6.58 5.98 14.54
N GLY A 88 -7.49 5.24 15.20
CA GLY A 88 -7.24 3.90 15.75
C GLY A 88 -7.92 2.78 14.96
N GLY A 89 -7.58 1.54 15.27
CA GLY A 89 -8.17 0.34 14.67
C GLY A 89 -8.26 -0.81 15.67
N GLU A 90 -9.14 -1.77 15.40
CA GLU A 90 -9.23 -3.00 16.17
C GLU A 90 -9.55 -4.20 15.27
N THR A 91 -8.65 -5.19 15.25
CA THR A 91 -8.89 -6.50 14.65
C THR A 91 -9.18 -7.54 15.73
N ARG A 92 -10.45 -7.93 15.83
CA ARG A 92 -10.88 -8.99 16.76
C ARG A 92 -10.71 -10.35 16.10
N MET A 93 -9.86 -11.19 16.67
CA MET A 93 -9.61 -12.54 16.18
C MET A 93 -9.47 -13.56 17.31
N SER A 94 -9.58 -14.85 17.00
CA SER A 94 -9.31 -15.95 17.94
C SER A 94 -8.48 -17.03 17.28
N GLY A 95 -7.49 -17.56 18.01
CA GLY A 95 -6.46 -18.43 17.43
C GLY A 95 -5.35 -17.63 16.76
N GLY A 96 -4.59 -18.27 15.87
CA GLY A 96 -3.41 -17.67 15.25
C GLY A 96 -2.14 -17.81 16.08
N ILE A 97 -1.02 -17.36 15.51
CA ILE A 97 0.28 -17.35 16.18
C ILE A 97 0.62 -15.89 16.52
N PRO A 98 0.54 -15.45 17.79
CA PRO A 98 0.78 -14.06 18.18
C PRO A 98 2.15 -13.51 17.78
N TRP A 99 3.14 -14.39 17.66
CA TRP A 99 4.48 -14.06 17.20
C TRP A 99 4.53 -13.57 15.74
N ILE A 100 3.50 -13.89 14.95
CA ILE A 100 3.35 -13.48 13.55
C ILE A 100 2.26 -12.41 13.46
N THR A 101 1.12 -12.59 14.14
CA THR A 101 -0.03 -11.71 13.98
C THR A 101 0.19 -10.33 14.58
N LEU A 102 0.83 -10.19 15.75
CA LEU A 102 1.07 -8.88 16.37
C LEU A 102 2.04 -7.97 15.58
N PRO A 103 3.21 -8.44 15.12
CA PRO A 103 4.05 -7.58 14.27
C PRO A 103 3.45 -7.32 12.88
N ALA A 104 2.47 -8.13 12.44
CA ALA A 104 1.93 -8.02 11.09
C ALA A 104 1.27 -6.67 10.82
N GLY A 105 0.71 -5.98 11.81
CA GLY A 105 0.14 -4.64 11.64
C GLY A 105 1.16 -3.67 11.05
N TYR A 106 2.21 -3.35 11.82
CA TYR A 106 3.25 -2.41 11.39
C TYR A 106 4.05 -2.92 10.19
N LEU A 107 4.45 -4.20 10.19
CA LEU A 107 5.31 -4.75 9.14
C LEU A 107 4.56 -4.98 7.84
N GLY A 108 3.31 -5.42 7.92
CA GLY A 108 2.46 -5.68 6.76
C GLY A 108 2.02 -4.39 6.08
N SER A 109 1.60 -3.38 6.84
CA SER A 109 1.27 -2.05 6.29
C SER A 109 2.49 -1.37 5.65
N SER A 110 3.68 -1.52 6.24
CA SER A 110 4.94 -1.05 5.64
C SER A 110 5.30 -1.82 4.36
N LEU A 111 5.07 -3.14 4.32
CA LEU A 111 5.30 -3.93 3.11
C LEU A 111 4.34 -3.53 1.99
N ILE A 112 3.06 -3.31 2.32
CA ILE A 112 2.06 -2.79 1.37
C ILE A 112 2.51 -1.41 0.86
N GLY A 113 2.93 -0.52 1.76
CA GLY A 113 3.45 0.80 1.41
C GLY A 113 4.62 0.73 0.43
N ALA A 114 5.63 -0.09 0.73
CA ALA A 114 6.77 -0.34 -0.14
C ALA A 114 6.37 -0.88 -1.53
N CYS A 115 5.42 -1.82 -1.60
CA CYS A 115 4.90 -2.31 -2.87
C CYS A 115 4.22 -1.20 -3.69
N LEU A 116 3.41 -0.35 -3.05
CA LEU A 116 2.75 0.78 -3.71
C LEU A 116 3.76 1.84 -4.16
N ILE A 117 4.81 2.11 -3.36
CA ILE A 117 5.91 2.99 -3.76
C ILE A 117 6.58 2.46 -5.03
N ALA A 118 6.93 1.17 -5.05
CA ALA A 118 7.56 0.55 -6.22
C ALA A 118 6.66 0.66 -7.47
N CYS A 119 5.36 0.34 -7.33
CA CYS A 119 4.40 0.50 -8.42
C CYS A 119 4.22 1.95 -8.88
N GLY A 120 4.46 2.93 -8.00
CA GLY A 120 4.41 4.37 -8.31
C GLY A 120 5.48 4.85 -9.29
N PHE A 121 6.48 4.02 -9.63
CA PHE A 121 7.49 4.36 -10.64
C PHE A 121 7.00 4.13 -12.08
N ASP A 122 5.94 3.34 -12.28
CA ASP A 122 5.39 3.03 -13.60
C ASP A 122 3.85 3.17 -13.64
N THR A 123 3.33 3.61 -14.78
CA THR A 123 1.89 3.86 -14.96
C THR A 123 1.10 2.56 -15.00
N ASN A 124 1.59 1.53 -15.68
CA ASN A 124 0.91 0.24 -15.79
C ASN A 124 0.97 -0.53 -14.47
N ALA A 125 2.12 -0.52 -13.80
CA ALA A 125 2.26 -1.07 -12.46
C ALA A 125 1.29 -0.42 -11.48
N SER A 126 1.13 0.91 -11.53
CA SER A 126 0.15 1.63 -10.71
C SER A 126 -1.30 1.29 -11.02
N LYS A 127 -1.65 1.05 -12.30
CA LYS A 127 -2.97 0.54 -12.70
C LYS A 127 -3.23 -0.84 -12.08
N VAL A 128 -2.25 -1.75 -12.12
CA VAL A 128 -2.38 -3.07 -11.49
C VAL A 128 -2.49 -2.94 -9.97
N ALA A 129 -1.66 -2.09 -9.35
CA ALA A 129 -1.68 -1.84 -7.92
C ALA A 129 -3.05 -1.33 -7.44
N CYS A 130 -3.72 -0.47 -8.21
CA CYS A 130 -5.05 0.00 -7.82
C CYS A 130 -6.12 -1.10 -7.92
N LEU A 131 -5.97 -2.08 -8.82
CA LEU A 131 -6.86 -3.25 -8.87
C LEU A 131 -6.62 -4.17 -7.65
N ALA A 132 -5.36 -4.32 -7.23
CA ALA A 132 -5.02 -5.02 -6.00
C ALA A 132 -5.60 -4.30 -4.77
N LEU A 133 -5.51 -2.96 -4.72
CA LEU A 133 -6.15 -2.15 -3.68
C LEU A 133 -7.68 -2.29 -3.68
N ALA A 134 -8.31 -2.37 -4.86
CA ALA A 134 -9.75 -2.63 -4.93
C ALA A 134 -10.12 -4.00 -4.33
N GLY A 135 -9.33 -5.04 -4.61
CA GLY A 135 -9.48 -6.35 -3.95
C GLY A 135 -9.32 -6.25 -2.43
N PHE A 136 -8.29 -5.54 -1.98
CA PHE A 136 -8.04 -5.26 -0.57
C PHE A 136 -9.22 -4.52 0.11
N PHE A 137 -9.81 -3.52 -0.56
CA PHE A 137 -10.98 -2.80 -0.04
C PHE A 137 -12.21 -3.70 0.08
N LEU A 138 -12.45 -4.60 -0.88
CA LEU A 138 -13.55 -5.55 -0.79
C LEU A 138 -13.39 -6.51 0.39
N PHE A 139 -12.17 -7.00 0.63
CA PHE A 139 -11.87 -7.80 1.82
C PHE A 139 -12.04 -6.99 3.10
N THR A 140 -11.60 -5.73 3.12
CA THR A 140 -11.80 -4.83 4.26
C THR A 140 -13.28 -4.64 4.56
N LEU A 141 -14.09 -4.36 3.55
CA LEU A 141 -15.54 -4.24 3.70
C LEU A 141 -16.18 -5.54 4.20
N TRP A 142 -15.68 -6.72 3.83
CA TRP A 142 -16.23 -7.99 4.30
C TRP A 142 -16.24 -8.08 5.83
N TRP A 143 -15.13 -7.75 6.50
CA TRP A 143 -15.02 -7.79 7.95
C TRP A 143 -15.46 -6.49 8.65
N ALA A 144 -15.41 -5.36 7.97
CA ALA A 144 -15.75 -4.03 8.52
C ALA A 144 -17.14 -3.51 8.11
N ARG A 145 -17.99 -4.33 7.48
CA ARG A 145 -19.29 -3.92 6.91
C ARG A 145 -20.26 -3.20 7.87
N ARG A 146 -20.09 -3.36 9.18
CA ARG A 146 -20.92 -2.68 10.20
C ARG A 146 -20.47 -1.25 10.49
N ASN A 147 -19.29 -0.85 10.03
CA ASN A 147 -18.68 0.44 10.34
C ASN A 147 -18.91 1.42 9.17
N VAL A 148 -19.77 2.43 9.40
CA VAL A 148 -20.14 3.44 8.38
C VAL A 148 -18.95 4.29 7.96
N LEU A 149 -18.02 4.59 8.87
CA LEU A 149 -16.79 5.33 8.56
C LEU A 149 -15.95 4.56 7.55
N THR A 150 -15.84 3.24 7.69
CA THR A 150 -15.10 2.38 6.75
C THR A 150 -15.75 2.37 5.37
N TRP A 151 -17.09 2.34 5.29
CA TRP A 151 -17.80 2.50 4.02
C TRP A 151 -17.54 3.85 3.36
N ALA A 152 -17.67 4.95 4.10
CA ALA A 152 -17.43 6.29 3.58
C ALA A 152 -15.99 6.46 3.09
N LEU A 153 -15.02 5.95 3.86
CA LEU A 153 -13.61 5.95 3.51
C LEU A 153 -13.35 5.17 2.22
N ILE A 154 -13.80 3.92 2.14
CA ILE A 154 -13.53 3.05 0.98
C ILE A 154 -14.22 3.57 -0.27
N LEU A 155 -15.45 4.07 -0.18
CA LEU A 155 -16.15 4.69 -1.31
C LEU A 155 -15.45 5.97 -1.76
N GLY A 156 -15.01 6.81 -0.82
CA GLY A 156 -14.24 8.02 -1.10
C GLY A 156 -12.91 7.73 -1.80
N MET A 157 -12.12 6.79 -1.26
CA MET A 157 -10.85 6.37 -1.85
C MET A 157 -11.04 5.72 -3.22
N SER A 158 -12.04 4.86 -3.37
CA SER A 158 -12.38 4.25 -4.67
C SER A 158 -12.76 5.32 -5.70
N GLY A 159 -13.55 6.32 -5.30
CA GLY A 159 -13.90 7.46 -6.14
C GLY A 159 -12.68 8.25 -6.60
N LEU A 160 -11.72 8.53 -5.71
CA LEU A 160 -10.46 9.20 -6.05
C LEU A 160 -9.59 8.37 -6.99
N ILE A 161 -9.46 7.05 -6.74
CA ILE A 161 -8.72 6.14 -7.63
C ILE A 161 -9.33 6.16 -9.03
N VAL A 162 -10.65 6.04 -9.14
CA VAL A 162 -11.35 6.07 -10.44
C VAL A 162 -11.15 7.42 -11.11
N LEU A 163 -11.33 8.53 -10.38
CA LEU A 163 -11.09 9.88 -10.93
C LEU A 163 -9.68 10.01 -11.51
N PHE A 164 -8.66 9.64 -10.74
CA PHE A 164 -7.27 9.76 -11.16
C PHE A 164 -6.85 8.77 -12.25
N TRP A 165 -7.57 7.65 -12.40
CA TRP A 165 -7.40 6.76 -13.55
C TRP A 165 -7.72 7.48 -14.87
N PHE A 166 -8.74 8.34 -14.89
CA PHE A 166 -9.15 9.07 -16.09
C PHE A 166 -8.28 10.31 -16.39
N VAL A 167 -7.52 10.81 -15.42
CA VAL A 167 -6.71 12.03 -15.58
C VAL A 167 -5.37 11.72 -16.26
N ALA A 168 -5.11 12.41 -17.37
CA ALA A 168 -3.84 12.36 -18.11
C ALA A 168 -3.38 10.93 -18.47
N GLY A 169 -4.31 10.03 -18.78
CA GLY A 169 -3.99 8.64 -19.16
C GLY A 169 -3.54 7.75 -18.00
N GLY A 170 -3.85 8.11 -16.75
CA GLY A 170 -3.45 7.37 -15.55
C GLY A 170 -2.18 7.90 -14.88
N VAL A 171 -1.60 9.00 -15.37
CA VAL A 171 -0.43 9.63 -14.74
C VAL A 171 -0.77 10.15 -13.34
N ALA A 172 -1.97 10.72 -13.15
CA ALA A 172 -2.41 11.14 -11.82
C ALA A 172 -2.55 9.95 -10.86
N LEU A 173 -3.11 8.83 -11.35
CA LEU A 173 -3.20 7.60 -10.58
C LEU A 173 -1.82 7.11 -10.14
N ARG A 174 -0.82 7.13 -11.03
CA ARG A 174 0.55 6.73 -10.70
C ARG A 174 1.10 7.50 -9.50
N TYR A 175 0.97 8.82 -9.52
CA TYR A 175 1.44 9.66 -8.42
C TYR A 175 0.58 9.56 -7.16
N PHE A 176 -0.70 9.19 -7.29
CA PHE A 176 -1.56 8.91 -6.15
C PHE A 176 -1.25 7.58 -5.48
N ILE A 177 -0.95 6.52 -6.25
CA ILE A 177 -0.48 5.24 -5.72
C ILE A 177 0.86 5.43 -5.00
N LEU A 178 1.79 6.20 -5.58
CA LEU A 178 3.03 6.60 -4.91
C LEU A 178 2.75 7.33 -3.59
N PHE A 179 1.80 8.27 -3.59
CA PHE A 179 1.41 9.00 -2.39
C PHE A 179 0.85 8.08 -1.30
N ILE A 180 -0.06 7.16 -1.64
CA ILE A 180 -0.62 6.19 -0.67
C ILE A 180 0.50 5.33 -0.09
N GLY A 181 1.45 4.87 -0.93
CA GLY A 181 2.59 4.09 -0.47
C GLY A 181 3.47 4.85 0.51
N VAL A 182 3.88 6.08 0.16
CA VAL A 182 4.67 6.95 1.06
C VAL A 182 3.90 7.26 2.34
N MET A 183 2.59 7.50 2.25
CA MET A 183 1.73 7.76 3.40
C MET A 183 1.71 6.56 4.35
N SER A 184 1.60 5.32 3.84
CA SER A 184 1.59 4.09 4.63
C SER A 184 2.88 3.91 5.43
N ASP A 185 4.04 4.04 4.78
CA ASP A 185 5.33 3.84 5.45
C ASP A 185 5.62 4.93 6.48
N LEU A 186 5.29 6.19 6.17
CA LEU A 186 5.44 7.29 7.13
C LEU A 186 4.47 7.17 8.31
N TYR A 187 3.25 6.70 8.08
CA TYR A 187 2.28 6.49 9.14
C TYR A 187 2.83 5.50 10.17
N VAL A 188 3.37 4.36 9.75
CA VAL A 188 3.97 3.36 10.65
C VAL A 188 5.10 3.96 11.48
N ILE A 189 5.93 4.82 10.89
CA ILE A 189 7.01 5.49 11.63
C ILE A 189 6.44 6.34 12.78
N TRP A 190 5.42 7.16 12.49
CA TRP A 190 4.80 7.99 13.52
C TRP A 190 4.05 7.17 14.56
N ASP A 191 3.33 6.14 14.13
CA ASP A 191 2.52 5.29 14.99
C ASP A 191 3.39 4.52 15.99
N VAL A 192 4.49 3.92 15.52
CA VAL A 192 5.47 3.26 16.41
C VAL A 192 6.10 4.25 17.40
N VAL A 193 6.43 5.47 16.97
CA VAL A 193 6.99 6.50 17.85
C VAL A 193 5.97 6.92 18.92
N ASP A 194 4.72 7.17 18.53
CA ASP A 194 3.67 7.59 19.45
C ASP A 194 3.33 6.49 20.46
N ASP A 195 3.19 5.24 19.99
CA ASP A 195 2.81 4.10 20.82
C ASP A 195 3.91 3.67 21.79
N THR A 196 5.15 3.62 21.32
CA THR A 196 6.25 3.01 22.07
C THR A 196 7.10 4.03 22.84
N ILE A 197 7.26 5.25 22.31
CA ILE A 197 8.16 6.27 22.87
C ILE A 197 7.36 7.36 23.58
N ALA A 198 6.38 7.98 22.93
CA ALA A 198 5.76 9.21 23.42
C ALA A 198 4.64 8.98 24.46
N ARG A 199 3.66 8.13 24.17
CA ARG A 199 2.44 7.99 25.00
C ARG A 199 2.42 6.73 25.87
N LYS A 200 3.30 5.76 25.62
CA LYS A 200 3.37 4.45 26.31
C LYS A 200 1.98 3.80 26.40
N VAL A 201 1.37 3.53 25.26
CA VAL A 201 0.04 2.92 25.22
C VAL A 201 0.19 1.45 25.62
N ASN A 202 -0.33 1.09 26.81
CA ASN A 202 -0.29 -0.28 27.33
C ASN A 202 -1.03 -1.30 26.45
N ASN A 203 -1.75 -0.85 25.42
CA ASN A 203 -2.56 -1.67 24.52
C ASN A 203 -2.06 -1.72 23.06
N SER A 204 -0.89 -1.13 22.74
CA SER A 204 -0.33 -1.27 21.38
C SER A 204 0.18 -2.68 21.08
N ASP A 205 0.36 -3.01 19.80
CA ASP A 205 0.88 -4.33 19.38
C ASP A 205 2.27 -4.62 19.95
N ALA A 206 3.12 -3.60 20.03
CA ALA A 206 4.44 -3.71 20.63
C ALA A 206 4.36 -4.02 22.13
N SER A 207 3.41 -3.41 22.84
CA SER A 207 3.13 -3.69 24.24
C SER A 207 2.56 -5.09 24.44
N ALA A 208 1.65 -5.54 23.58
CA ALA A 208 1.11 -6.89 23.59
C ALA A 208 2.20 -7.94 23.30
N PHE A 209 3.06 -7.69 22.31
CA PHE A 209 4.14 -8.59 21.95
C PHE A 209 5.21 -8.68 23.04
N ALA A 210 5.58 -7.56 23.66
CA ALA A 210 6.51 -7.56 24.78
C ALA A 210 6.02 -8.41 25.96
N ARG A 211 4.71 -8.39 26.26
CA ARG A 211 4.10 -9.25 27.29
C ARG A 211 4.22 -10.74 26.96
N ILE A 212 4.11 -11.11 25.69
CA ILE A 212 4.19 -12.51 25.24
C ILE A 212 5.65 -12.97 25.15
N CYS A 213 6.57 -12.15 24.62
CA CYS A 213 7.98 -12.52 24.54
C CYS A 213 8.64 -12.58 25.92
N GLY A 214 8.30 -11.65 26.82
CA GLY A 214 8.90 -11.52 28.16
C GLY A 214 10.38 -11.14 28.17
N CYS A 215 11.01 -10.98 27.00
CA CYS A 215 12.44 -10.86 26.81
C CYS A 215 12.95 -9.41 26.78
N PHE A 216 12.16 -8.50 26.19
CA PHE A 216 12.50 -7.09 25.99
C PHE A 216 11.25 -6.22 26.16
N PRO A 217 11.40 -4.95 26.59
CA PRO A 217 10.27 -4.05 26.73
C PRO A 217 9.75 -3.60 25.35
N SER A 218 8.54 -3.04 25.30
CA SER A 218 7.86 -2.68 24.04
C SER A 218 8.63 -1.67 23.18
N GLN A 219 9.46 -0.83 23.79
CA GLN A 219 10.33 0.12 23.07
C GLN A 219 11.34 -0.59 22.17
N VAL A 220 11.93 -1.69 22.65
CA VAL A 220 12.94 -2.43 21.87
C VAL A 220 12.27 -3.07 20.65
N TRP A 221 11.10 -3.67 20.85
CA TRP A 221 10.32 -4.22 19.74
C TRP A 221 9.85 -3.15 18.75
N GLY A 222 9.40 -2.00 19.26
CA GLY A 222 9.06 -0.84 18.44
C GLY A 222 10.24 -0.39 17.57
N VAL A 223 11.42 -0.20 18.15
CA VAL A 223 12.63 0.20 17.40
C VAL A 223 13.02 -0.85 16.34
N ILE A 224 12.92 -2.14 16.66
CA ILE A 224 13.19 -3.21 15.69
C ILE A 224 12.24 -3.10 14.50
N TRP A 225 10.94 -2.98 14.76
CA TRP A 225 9.93 -2.89 13.69
C TRP A 225 10.04 -1.58 12.91
N LEU A 226 10.42 -0.48 13.57
CA LEU A 226 10.71 0.79 12.92
C LEU A 226 11.87 0.66 11.92
N ILE A 227 12.96 -0.02 12.30
CA ILE A 227 14.09 -0.28 11.38
C ILE A 227 13.62 -1.11 10.19
N ILE A 228 12.77 -2.13 10.41
CA ILE A 228 12.22 -2.94 9.32
C ILE A 228 11.32 -2.11 8.40
N ALA A 229 10.48 -1.22 8.94
CA ALA A 229 9.67 -0.30 8.17
C ALA A 229 10.53 0.59 7.25
N PHE A 230 11.63 1.16 7.79
CA PHE A 230 12.59 1.92 6.98
C PHE A 230 13.24 1.08 5.87
N MET A 231 13.56 -0.19 6.16
CA MET A 231 14.08 -1.11 5.14
C MET A 231 13.06 -1.38 4.04
N PHE A 232 11.77 -1.53 4.38
CA PHE A 232 10.71 -1.68 3.38
C PHE A 232 10.57 -0.43 2.51
N PHE A 233 10.53 0.76 3.10
CA PHE A 233 10.51 2.01 2.35
C PHE A 233 11.68 2.10 1.35
N ALA A 234 12.90 1.84 1.84
CA ALA A 234 14.10 1.84 0.99
C ALA A 234 14.02 0.77 -0.12
N ALA A 235 13.55 -0.43 0.22
CA ALA A 235 13.37 -1.51 -0.74
C ALA A 235 12.34 -1.16 -1.83
N GLY A 236 11.22 -0.53 -1.47
CA GLY A 236 10.21 -0.07 -2.44
C GLY A 236 10.79 0.91 -3.46
N VAL A 237 11.60 1.86 -2.99
CA VAL A 237 12.32 2.80 -3.87
C VAL A 237 13.36 2.08 -4.74
N ILE A 238 14.16 1.17 -4.17
CA ILE A 238 15.18 0.43 -4.91
C ILE A 238 14.55 -0.47 -5.99
N VAL A 239 13.48 -1.19 -5.64
CA VAL A 239 12.73 -2.02 -6.61
C VAL A 239 12.16 -1.13 -7.70
N GLY A 240 11.59 0.02 -7.37
CA GLY A 240 11.12 1.00 -8.36
C GLY A 240 12.23 1.45 -9.31
N LEU A 241 13.43 1.72 -8.78
CA LEU A 241 14.59 2.13 -9.57
C LEU A 241 15.13 1.04 -10.50
N VAL A 242 15.15 -0.20 -10.03
CA VAL A 242 15.72 -1.33 -10.79
C VAL A 242 14.72 -1.91 -11.78
N ALA A 243 13.44 -1.98 -11.42
CA ALA A 243 12.41 -2.64 -12.23
C ALA A 243 11.83 -1.76 -13.34
N PHE A 244 11.72 -0.45 -13.14
CA PHE A 244 10.99 0.45 -14.05
C PHE A 244 11.91 1.53 -14.64
N LYS A 245 12.58 1.22 -15.74
CA LYS A 245 13.57 2.09 -16.42
C LYS A 245 13.00 2.88 -17.61
N GLU A 246 11.71 2.77 -17.85
CA GLU A 246 11.00 3.41 -18.94
C GLU A 246 10.98 4.94 -18.78
N SER A 247 11.14 5.64 -19.89
CA SER A 247 10.92 7.08 -20.01
C SER A 247 9.43 7.44 -19.90
N ALA A 248 9.11 8.70 -19.62
CA ALA A 248 7.73 9.15 -19.53
C ALA A 248 6.94 8.95 -20.85
N SER A 249 7.61 9.07 -22.01
CA SER A 249 7.02 8.78 -23.31
C SER A 249 6.71 7.30 -23.50
N GLU A 250 7.64 6.42 -23.13
CA GLU A 250 7.44 4.97 -23.23
C GLU A 250 6.32 4.50 -22.30
N GLN A 251 6.29 4.98 -21.04
CA GLN A 251 5.20 4.66 -20.12
C GLN A 251 3.84 5.12 -20.66
N LYS A 252 3.78 6.31 -21.28
CA LYS A 252 2.55 6.84 -21.87
C LYS A 252 2.07 5.99 -23.05
N GLU A 253 2.98 5.57 -23.91
CA GLU A 253 2.68 4.68 -25.05
C GLU A 253 2.20 3.31 -24.55
N GLN A 254 2.94 2.68 -23.64
CA GLN A 254 2.55 1.39 -23.06
C GLN A 254 1.20 1.46 -22.34
N ALA A 255 0.94 2.54 -21.59
CA ALA A 255 -0.32 2.75 -20.89
C ALA A 255 -1.51 3.02 -21.81
N ALA A 256 -1.27 3.41 -23.06
CA ALA A 256 -2.33 3.49 -24.07
C ALA A 256 -2.76 2.09 -24.54
N HIS A 257 -1.89 1.09 -24.50
CA HIS A 257 -2.19 -0.28 -24.94
C HIS A 257 -2.61 -1.21 -23.80
N PHE A 258 -2.05 -1.03 -22.60
CA PHE A 258 -2.34 -1.87 -21.43
C PHE A 258 -3.36 -1.20 -20.51
N LEU A 259 -4.52 -1.85 -20.33
CA LEU A 259 -5.67 -1.34 -19.58
C LEU A 259 -5.96 0.14 -19.94
N PRO A 260 -6.31 0.43 -21.21
CA PRO A 260 -6.53 1.79 -21.66
C PRO A 260 -7.64 2.46 -20.87
N VAL A 261 -7.56 3.79 -20.77
CA VAL A 261 -8.65 4.58 -20.17
C VAL A 261 -9.95 4.30 -20.95
N PRO A 262 -11.04 3.90 -20.28
CA PRO A 262 -12.32 3.64 -20.96
C PRO A 262 -12.75 4.83 -21.83
N GLY A 263 -13.10 4.55 -23.09
CA GLY A 263 -13.49 5.57 -24.07
C GLY A 263 -12.35 6.27 -24.82
N SER A 264 -11.08 5.94 -24.54
CA SER A 264 -9.95 6.39 -25.35
C SER A 264 -9.91 5.71 -26.72
N SER A 265 -9.26 6.32 -27.72
CA SER A 265 -9.11 5.74 -29.07
C SER A 265 -8.38 4.39 -29.09
N ALA A 266 -7.64 4.07 -28.03
CA ALA A 266 -6.95 2.80 -27.85
C ALA A 266 -7.79 1.76 -27.08
N ALA A 267 -8.90 2.17 -26.45
CA ALA A 267 -9.87 1.23 -25.87
C ALA A 267 -10.70 0.63 -27.01
N MET A 268 -10.53 -0.68 -27.25
CA MET A 268 -11.31 -1.43 -28.24
C MET A 268 -12.81 -1.14 -28.08
N PRO A 269 -13.53 -0.69 -29.12
CA PRO A 269 -14.97 -0.51 -29.06
C PRO A 269 -15.63 -1.89 -29.06
N GLY A 270 -15.93 -2.44 -27.88
CA GLY A 270 -16.77 -3.65 -27.80
C GLY A 270 -16.50 -4.66 -26.70
N ALA A 271 -15.67 -4.40 -25.68
CA ALA A 271 -15.65 -5.28 -24.51
C ALA A 271 -16.92 -5.06 -23.68
N SER A 272 -17.98 -5.81 -23.97
CA SER A 272 -19.12 -5.92 -23.06
C SER A 272 -18.61 -6.40 -21.71
N VAL A 273 -18.95 -5.68 -20.63
CA VAL A 273 -18.72 -6.19 -19.28
C VAL A 273 -19.43 -7.54 -19.22
N PRO A 274 -18.73 -8.66 -18.98
CA PRO A 274 -19.39 -9.96 -18.95
C PRO A 274 -20.51 -9.88 -17.92
N THR A 275 -21.75 -10.21 -18.32
CA THR A 275 -22.92 -10.15 -17.42
C THR A 275 -22.67 -10.92 -16.13
N PHE A 276 -21.84 -11.97 -16.18
CA PHE A 276 -21.37 -12.71 -15.01
C PHE A 276 -20.58 -11.87 -14.01
N LEU A 277 -19.71 -10.97 -14.48
CA LEU A 277 -18.90 -10.08 -13.64
C LEU A 277 -19.78 -9.03 -12.97
N LEU A 278 -20.77 -8.50 -13.71
CA LEU A 278 -21.77 -7.59 -13.15
C LEU A 278 -22.61 -8.30 -12.07
N VAL A 279 -23.10 -9.51 -12.35
CA VAL A 279 -23.90 -10.32 -11.42
C VAL A 279 -23.08 -10.74 -10.19
N ALA A 280 -21.80 -11.08 -10.35
CA ALA A 280 -20.90 -11.42 -9.25
C ALA A 280 -20.66 -10.21 -8.35
N VAL A 281 -20.38 -9.05 -8.93
CA VAL A 281 -20.22 -7.79 -8.18
C VAL A 281 -21.52 -7.42 -7.47
N THR A 282 -22.68 -7.47 -8.13
CA THR A 282 -23.96 -7.14 -7.49
C THR A 282 -24.31 -8.14 -6.40
N SER A 283 -24.01 -9.43 -6.58
CA SER A 283 -24.26 -10.46 -5.56
C SER A 283 -23.32 -10.30 -4.36
N LEU A 284 -22.06 -9.93 -4.59
CA LEU A 284 -21.10 -9.64 -3.54
C LEU A 284 -21.52 -8.39 -2.77
N VAL A 285 -21.86 -7.30 -3.48
CA VAL A 285 -22.37 -6.07 -2.88
C VAL A 285 -23.65 -6.33 -2.07
N TRP A 286 -24.59 -7.10 -2.60
CA TRP A 286 -25.81 -7.48 -1.87
C TRP A 286 -25.49 -8.25 -0.57
N LYS A 287 -24.56 -9.21 -0.61
CA LYS A 287 -24.12 -9.95 0.59
C LYS A 287 -23.33 -9.09 1.56
N LEU A 288 -22.66 -8.04 1.09
CA LEU A 288 -21.96 -7.08 1.94
C LEU A 288 -22.93 -6.11 2.62
N LEU A 289 -24.03 -5.75 1.94
CA LEU A 289 -25.06 -4.84 2.44
C LEU A 289 -26.14 -5.52 3.31
N ALA A 290 -26.35 -6.83 3.20
CA ALA A 290 -27.32 -7.63 3.96
C ALA A 290 -26.72 -8.30 5.21
#